data_AF-A0A1L4BQU0-F1
#
_entry.id   AF-A0A1L4BQU0-F1
#
_cell.length_a   1.000
_cell.length_b   1.000
_cell.length_c   1.000
_cell.angle_alpha   90.00
_cell.angle_beta   90.00
_cell.angle_gamma   90.00
#
_symmetry.space_group_name_H-M   'P 1'
#
loop_
_entity.id
_entity.type
_entity.pdbx_description
1 polymer ?
#
loop_
_entity_poly.entity_id
_entity_poly.type
_entity_poly.pdbx_seq_one_letter_code
_entity_poly.pdbx_strand_id
1 'polypeptide(L)' 'MSDKSITTSEIIEMAWSDKISFDSIKNITGLSESQVIKIMRNNLKPNSFRLWCKRVTGRVAKHKKRLNYTNASSLV' A
#
# COMPACT_ATOMS: atom_id res chain seq x y z
N MET A 1 5.36 -23.84 18.99
CA MET A 1 4.48 -22.73 18.58
C MET A 1 4.80 -21.54 19.45
N SER A 2 5.49 -20.54 18.93
CA SER A 2 5.66 -19.26 19.62
C SER A 2 4.57 -18.34 19.11
N ASP A 3 3.67 -17.89 19.98
CA ASP A 3 2.72 -16.81 19.71
C ASP A 3 3.49 -15.55 19.31
N LYS A 4 3.76 -15.40 18.02
CA LYS A 4 4.37 -14.19 17.49
C LYS A 4 3.29 -13.12 17.44
N SER A 5 3.10 -12.45 18.56
CA SER A 5 2.28 -11.23 18.62
C SER A 5 2.99 -10.15 17.81
N ILE A 6 2.42 -9.81 16.66
CA ILE A 6 2.96 -8.74 15.82
C ILE A 6 2.58 -7.42 16.47
N THR A 7 3.60 -6.62 16.78
CA THR A 7 3.43 -5.32 17.43
C THR A 7 3.17 -4.21 16.42
N THR A 8 2.58 -3.11 16.89
CA THR A 8 2.35 -1.90 16.07
C THR A 8 3.65 -1.36 15.48
N SER A 9 4.76 -1.45 16.22
CA SER A 9 6.08 -1.02 15.76
C SER A 9 6.57 -1.85 14.57
N GLU A 10 6.41 -3.18 14.61
CA GLU A 10 6.75 -4.06 13.47
C GLU A 10 5.91 -3.73 12.23
N ILE A 11 4.62 -3.42 12.40
CA ILE A 11 3.75 -3.00 11.29
C ILE A 11 4.25 -1.69 10.68
N ILE A 12 4.66 -0.73 11.50
CA ILE A 12 5.21 0.55 11.04
C ILE A 12 6.53 0.33 10.31
N GLU A 13 7.44 -0.51 10.83
CA GLU A 13 8.69 -0.86 10.17
C GLU A 13 8.45 -1.52 8.80
N MET A 14 7.53 -2.49 8.75
CA MET A 14 7.17 -3.15 7.50
C MET A 14 6.57 -2.17 6.49
N ALA A 15 5.68 -1.28 6.93
CA ALA A 15 5.04 -0.27 6.08
C ALA A 15 5.99 0.85 5.63
N TRP A 16 7.10 1.08 6.35
CA TRP A 16 8.16 2.01 5.95
C TRP A 16 9.17 1.37 4.99
N SER A 17 9.32 0.05 5.04
CA SER A 17 10.25 -0.68 4.19
C SER A 17 9.83 -0.61 2.72
N ASP A 18 10.68 -0.02 1.88
CA ASP A 18 10.39 0.09 0.45
C ASP A 18 10.32 -1.26 -0.29
N LYS A 19 10.80 -2.32 0.34
CA LYS A 19 10.85 -3.68 -0.22
C LYS A 19 9.61 -4.52 0.09
N ILE A 20 8.72 -4.04 0.98
CA ILE A 20 7.57 -4.81 1.44
C ILE A 20 6.30 -4.20 0.84
N SER A 21 5.50 -5.05 0.19
CA SER A 21 4.21 -4.66 -0.36
C SER A 21 3.12 -4.75 0.71
N PHE A 22 2.04 -3.97 0.57
CA PHE A 22 0.88 -4.10 1.48
C PHE A 22 0.24 -5.49 1.45
N ASP A 23 0.35 -6.21 0.33
CA ASP A 23 -0.12 -7.58 0.22
C ASP A 23 0.70 -8.54 1.08
N SER A 24 2.03 -8.39 1.08
CA SER A 24 2.92 -9.13 1.97
C SER A 24 2.63 -8.82 3.45
N ILE A 25 2.39 -7.55 3.79
CA ILE A 25 2.00 -7.15 5.15
C ILE A 25 0.68 -7.82 5.54
N LYS A 26 -0.31 -7.85 4.63
CA LYS A 26 -1.58 -8.54 4.86
C LYS A 26 -1.40 -10.04 5.07
N ASN A 27 -0.50 -10.69 4.33
CA ASN A 27 -0.24 -12.12 4.50
C ASN A 27 0.43 -12.46 5.85
N ILE A 28 1.29 -11.56 6.36
CA ILE A 28 2.00 -11.75 7.64
C ILE A 28 1.13 -11.37 8.83
N THR A 29 0.41 -10.25 8.72
CA THR A 29 -0.30 -9.60 9.84
C THR A 29 -1.80 -9.81 9.82
N GLY A 30 -2.36 -10.24 8.69
CA GLY A 30 -3.81 -10.25 8.44
C GLY A 30 -4.42 -8.88 8.16
N LEU A 31 -3.63 -7.80 8.22
CA LEU A 31 -4.15 -6.43 8.10
C LEU A 31 -4.25 -5.97 6.66
N SER A 32 -5.42 -5.44 6.30
CA SER A 32 -5.61 -4.76 5.02
C SER A 32 -4.80 -3.47 4.93
N GLU A 33 -4.53 -3.01 3.71
CA GLU A 33 -3.86 -1.73 3.44
C GLU A 33 -4.54 -0.57 4.19
N SER A 34 -5.88 -0.52 4.22
CA SER A 34 -6.64 0.50 4.95
C SER A 34 -6.36 0.47 6.45
N GLN A 35 -6.23 -0.72 7.06
CA GLN A 35 -5.89 -0.85 8.48
C GLN A 35 -4.47 -0.39 8.75
N VAL A 36 -3.51 -0.75 7.89
CA VAL A 36 -2.12 -0.28 8.00
C VAL A 36 -2.06 1.24 7.89
N ILE A 37 -2.79 1.86 6.94
CA ILE A 37 -2.89 3.32 6.80
C ILE A 37 -3.44 3.96 8.09
N LYS A 38 -4.48 3.38 8.70
CA LYS A 38 -5.04 3.87 9.98
C LYS A 38 -4.02 3.80 11.11
N ILE A 39 -3.30 2.69 11.21
CA ILE A 39 -2.22 2.51 12.20
C ILE A 39 -1.14 3.57 12.00
N MET A 40 -0.66 3.73 10.76
CA MET A 40 0.35 4.73 10.41
C MET A 40 -0.11 6.15 10.76
N ARG A 41 -1.37 6.49 10.47
CA ARG A 41 -1.95 7.80 10.77
C ARG A 41 -2.05 8.10 12.27
N ASN A 42 -2.37 7.08 13.08
CA ASN A 42 -2.52 7.24 14.53
C ASN A 42 -1.18 7.26 15.27
N ASN A 43 -0.14 6.61 14.73
CA ASN A 43 1.15 6.46 15.41
C ASN A 43 2.23 7.45 14.93
N LEU A 44 2.11 8.00 13.72
CA LEU A 44 3.09 8.95 13.18
C LEU A 44 2.67 10.41 13.37
N LYS A 45 3.68 11.27 13.52
CA LYS A 45 3.46 12.73 13.43
C LYS A 45 2.94 13.10 12.03
N PRO A 46 2.09 14.15 11.90
CA PRO A 46 1.50 14.54 10.62
C PRO A 46 2.53 14.77 9.49
N ASN A 47 3.68 15.36 9.80
CA ASN A 47 4.76 15.59 8.82
C ASN A 47 5.40 14.27 8.34
N SER A 48 5.65 13.32 9.25
CA SER A 48 6.17 11.99 8.89
C SER A 48 5.16 11.23 8.04
N PHE A 49 3.88 11.26 8.42
CA PHE A 49 2.81 10.63 7.65
C PHE A 49 2.70 11.22 6.23
N ARG A 50 2.80 12.55 6.08
CA ARG A 50 2.85 13.19 4.75
C ARG A 50 4.04 12.71 3.91
N LEU A 51 5.22 12.57 4.51
CA LEU A 51 6.40 12.05 3.80
C LEU A 51 6.20 10.60 3.36
N TRP A 52 5.58 9.78 4.20
CA TRP A 52 5.19 8.42 3.85
C TRP A 52 4.26 8.36 2.65
N CYS A 53 3.17 9.14 2.68
CA CYS A 53 2.21 9.16 1.59
C CYS A 53 2.89 9.57 0.28
N LYS A 54 3.83 10.52 0.30
CA LYS A 54 4.61 10.86 -0.90
C LYS A 54 5.39 9.65 -1.44
N ARG A 55 5.98 8.83 -0.57
CA ARG A 55 6.72 7.61 -0.97
C ARG A 55 5.79 6.51 -1.48
N VAL A 56 4.70 6.25 -0.77
CA VAL A 56 3.73 5.17 -1.11
C VAL A 56 2.93 5.52 -2.36
N THR A 57 2.37 6.73 -2.44
CA THR A 57 1.59 7.20 -3.59
C THR A 57 2.47 7.45 -4.81
N GLY A 58 3.75 7.81 -4.63
CA GLY A 58 4.73 7.90 -5.72
C GLY A 58 4.95 6.58 -6.48
N ARG A 59 4.52 5.43 -5.93
CA ARG A 59 4.52 4.13 -6.63
C ARG A 59 3.36 3.97 -7.62
N VAL A 60 2.35 4.82 -7.55
CA VAL A 60 1.13 4.74 -8.39
C VAL A 60 1.33 5.52 -9.68
N ALA A 61 2.04 4.93 -10.65
CA ALA A 61 1.69 4.97 -12.08
C ALA A 61 2.82 4.38 -12.96
N LYS A 62 2.87 3.05 -13.10
CA LYS A 62 3.47 2.43 -14.32
C LYS A 62 2.43 1.92 -15.31
N HIS A 63 1.21 1.64 -14.88
CA HIS A 63 0.14 1.13 -15.75
C HIS A 63 -1.10 2.01 -15.70
N LYS A 64 -1.09 3.08 -16.48
CA LYS A 64 -2.30 3.65 -17.10
C LYS A 64 -2.07 3.84 -18.59
N LYS A 65 -1.69 2.77 -19.29
CA LYS A 65 -1.83 2.70 -20.75
C LYS A 65 -3.18 2.06 -21.04
N ARG A 66 -4.26 2.85 -21.00
CA ARG A 66 -5.53 2.44 -21.61
C ARG A 66 -5.30 2.49 -23.12
N LEU A 67 -5.07 1.33 -23.73
CA LEU A 67 -5.19 1.18 -25.18
C LEU A 67 -6.67 1.33 -25.52
N ASN A 68 -7.03 2.48 -26.10
CA ASN A 68 -8.31 2.63 -26.78
C ASN A 68 -8.25 1.84 -28.09
N TYR A 69 -8.65 0.57 -28.06
CA TYR A 69 -9.10 -0.11 -29.28
C TYR A 69 -10.61 0.05 -29.36
N THR A 70 -11.05 1.17 -29.90
CA THR A 70 -12.42 1.28 -30.41
C THR A 70 -12.49 0.45 -31.69
N ASN A 71 -13.12 -0.72 -31.59
CA ASN A 71 -13.73 -1.42 -32.71
C ASN A 71 -14.77 -0.49 -33.34
N ALA A 72 -14.40 0.18 -34.43
CA ALA A 72 -15.32 0.95 -35.25
C ALA A 72 -15.10 0.59 -36.73
N SER A 73 -15.47 -0.63 -37.10
CA SER A 73 -15.89 -0.96 -38.46
C SER A 73 -16.90 -2.11 -38.40
N SER A 74 -18.03 -1.83 -37.78
CA SER A 74 -19.29 -2.46 -38.13
C SER A 74 -20.24 -1.31 -38.40
N LEU A 75 -20.40 -0.96 -39.66
CA LEU A 75 -21.56 -0.26 -40.21
C LEU A 75 -21.52 -0.47 -41.73
N VAL A 76 -22.45 -1.31 -42.18
CA VAL A 76 -23.07 -1.42 -43.52
C VAL A 76 -22.17 -1.49 -44.77
#